data_AF-A0A918KWG1-F1
#
_entry.id   AF-A0A918KWG1-F1
#
_cell.length_a   1.000
_cell.length_b   1.000
_cell.length_c   1.000
_cell.angle_alpha   90.00
_cell.angle_beta   90.00
_cell.angle_gamma   90.00
#
_symmetry.space_group_name_H-M   'P 1'
#
loop_
_entity.id
_entity.type
_entity.pdbx_description
1 polymer ?
#
loop_
_entity_poly.entity_id
_entity_poly.type
_entity_poly.pdbx_seq_one_letter_code
_entity_poly.pdbx_strand_id
1 'polypeptide(L)'
;MPGTVLLIAASPVGRGCLVDAASVLPVLAAVAPSVLAGTETANVVELADPLEPQAVLTRLRAAATAPGPLTVFLTGQLQLDRRQRLPHLALARTTPATVRYTGFPWHWIPEELRLRAPGSTTLLVDLHADAEAWRHLVARPLGAGPGTRLFGRVAPPPPRRSVAAPAYMRALATLLRSGLRPPLADLHEQALARSTAEEPGAARRDLVLAVDPAAPPPGPFAVPGRPPAPFAPVTAPVPVPGPGSVPAPGPAAVPAPEPAAAPAPVPAAVPPTAPRVPAVGTAHAKAAGPAHTTTPGPAAAFLPSPAQAPVPDPPAAHPAPDLDPPAAHTAAVRPRAHPVVPAPVSEPVPIEPALVRVPEPEPEPGRVPSDPHAEISAAVEGGRHDEADALAERWERAARGEGGPGAGGAVHWMEVRADLAMLAGDAERSCRTWLAVADARLAAGQAPDAPGVEAAVDRAHHQWGRIGDAARARELGVALAALRRRVPGRTRGALDDVRRHLDRLGTRV
;
A
#
# COMPACT_ATOMS: atom_id res chain seq x y z
N MET A 1 -1.83 5.03 27.47
CA MET A 1 -1.29 4.53 26.19
C MET A 1 -1.72 5.48 25.09
N PRO A 2 -0.81 5.92 24.21
CA PRO A 2 -1.18 6.77 23.08
C PRO A 2 -2.17 6.04 22.17
N GLY A 3 -3.19 6.74 21.69
CA GLY A 3 -4.09 6.23 20.66
C GLY A 3 -3.46 6.34 19.28
N THR A 4 -3.95 5.54 18.34
CA THR A 4 -3.58 5.65 16.92
C THR A 4 -4.81 6.05 16.10
N VAL A 5 -4.63 7.01 15.20
CA VAL A 5 -5.65 7.50 14.28
C VAL A 5 -5.15 7.27 12.86
N LEU A 6 -5.97 6.60 12.05
CA LEU A 6 -5.70 6.40 10.63
C LEU A 6 -6.81 7.07 9.81
N LEU A 7 -6.45 8.11 9.08
CA LEU A 7 -7.35 8.83 8.16
C LEU A 7 -7.12 8.28 6.75
N ILE A 8 -8.17 7.73 6.14
CA ILE A 8 -8.14 7.22 4.77
C ILE A 8 -9.21 7.97 3.99
N ALA A 9 -8.79 8.74 2.99
CA ALA A 9 -9.66 9.28 1.96
C ALA A 9 -9.28 8.63 0.63
N ALA A 10 -10.20 7.88 0.02
CA ALA A 10 -9.90 7.13 -1.19
C ALA A 10 -11.02 7.27 -2.24
N SER A 11 -10.71 7.99 -3.30
CA SER A 11 -11.58 8.17 -4.46
C SER A 11 -10.81 7.94 -5.75
N PRO A 12 -11.41 7.34 -6.78
CA PRO A 12 -10.77 7.27 -8.09
C PRO A 12 -10.75 8.65 -8.76
N VAL A 13 -9.73 8.93 -9.55
CA VAL A 13 -9.64 10.20 -10.30
C VAL A 13 -10.48 10.15 -11.58
N GLY A 14 -11.09 11.29 -11.95
CA GLY A 14 -11.78 11.46 -13.23
C GLY A 14 -13.25 11.03 -13.23
N ARG A 15 -13.76 10.60 -14.40
CA ARG A 15 -15.21 10.46 -14.67
C ARG A 15 -15.93 9.38 -13.84
N GLY A 16 -15.19 8.50 -13.16
CA GLY A 16 -15.73 7.45 -12.29
C GLY A 16 -15.81 7.82 -10.81
N CYS A 17 -15.37 9.04 -10.45
CA CYS A 17 -15.40 9.55 -9.09
C CYS A 17 -16.83 9.84 -8.65
N LEU A 18 -17.26 9.19 -7.57
CA LEU A 18 -18.59 9.37 -6.97
C LEU A 18 -18.56 10.32 -5.77
N VAL A 19 -17.41 10.48 -5.12
CA VAL A 19 -17.26 11.29 -3.91
C VAL A 19 -15.91 11.97 -3.91
N ASP A 20 -15.86 13.22 -3.50
CA ASP A 20 -14.61 13.93 -3.21
C ASP A 20 -14.18 13.61 -1.77
N ALA A 21 -13.58 12.43 -1.56
CA ALA A 21 -13.21 11.98 -0.21
C ALA A 21 -12.14 12.86 0.41
N ALA A 22 -11.12 13.28 -0.36
CA ALA A 22 -10.01 14.08 0.17
C ALA A 22 -10.46 15.45 0.70
N SER A 23 -11.61 15.98 0.25
CA SER A 23 -12.18 17.24 0.78
C SER A 23 -12.44 17.25 2.29
N VAL A 24 -12.50 16.09 2.96
CA VAL A 24 -12.71 16.03 4.41
C VAL A 24 -11.41 16.09 5.22
N LEU A 25 -10.25 15.81 4.61
CA LEU A 25 -8.98 15.73 5.33
C LEU A 25 -8.62 17.05 6.03
N PRO A 26 -8.73 18.24 5.40
CA PRO A 26 -8.49 19.51 6.10
C PRO A 26 -9.45 19.74 7.28
N VAL A 27 -10.69 19.25 7.16
CA VAL A 27 -11.71 19.38 8.21
C VAL A 27 -11.34 18.49 9.42
N LEU A 28 -10.88 17.26 9.16
CA LEU A 28 -10.40 16.35 10.20
C LEU A 28 -9.08 16.82 10.83
N ALA A 29 -8.16 17.36 10.03
CA ALA A 29 -6.88 17.90 10.49
C ALA A 29 -7.05 19.08 11.46
N ALA A 30 -8.15 19.83 11.35
CA ALA A 30 -8.51 20.89 12.28
C ALA A 30 -9.11 20.38 13.62
N VAL A 31 -9.23 19.07 13.82
CA VAL A 31 -9.64 18.47 15.10
C VAL A 31 -8.38 18.05 15.86
N ALA A 32 -8.32 18.35 17.16
CA ALA A 32 -7.18 17.96 17.98
C ALA A 32 -6.93 16.43 17.92
N PRO A 33 -5.68 15.96 17.75
CA PRO A 33 -5.35 14.54 17.67
C PRO A 33 -5.88 13.71 18.85
N SER A 34 -5.82 14.27 20.07
CA SER A 34 -6.35 13.64 21.29
C SER A 34 -7.85 13.40 21.21
N VAL A 35 -8.60 14.34 20.61
CA VAL A 35 -10.04 14.25 20.40
C VAL A 35 -10.36 13.25 19.29
N LEU A 36 -9.57 13.18 18.21
CA LEU A 36 -9.71 12.16 17.16
C LEU A 36 -9.44 10.75 17.66
N ALA A 37 -8.49 10.57 18.57
CA ALA A 37 -8.14 9.28 19.15
C ALA A 37 -9.01 8.87 20.34
N GLY A 38 -9.50 9.85 21.11
CA GLY A 38 -10.23 9.61 22.36
C GLY A 38 -9.27 9.27 23.51
N THR A 39 -8.03 9.74 23.40
CA THR A 39 -6.92 9.53 24.32
C THR A 39 -6.16 10.83 24.50
N GLU A 40 -5.43 10.97 25.61
CA GLU A 40 -4.65 12.19 25.89
C GLU A 40 -3.60 12.49 24.81
N THR A 41 -2.97 11.45 24.27
CA THR A 41 -1.99 11.55 23.17
C THR A 41 -2.40 10.65 22.02
N ALA A 42 -2.03 11.04 20.80
CA ALA A 42 -2.42 10.34 19.59
C ALA A 42 -1.32 10.42 18.52
N ASN A 43 -1.10 9.30 17.81
CA ASN A 43 -0.39 9.29 16.54
C ASN A 43 -1.40 9.33 15.39
N VAL A 44 -1.28 10.27 14.48
CA VAL A 44 -2.20 10.44 13.34
C VAL A 44 -1.45 10.15 12.04
N VAL A 45 -2.01 9.24 11.25
CA VAL A 45 -1.51 8.91 9.92
C VAL A 45 -2.60 9.20 8.89
N GLU A 46 -2.26 9.99 7.89
CA GLU A 46 -3.17 10.35 6.80
C GLU A 46 -2.78 9.65 5.49
N LEU A 47 -3.79 9.18 4.76
CA LEU A 47 -3.71 8.65 3.41
C LEU A 47 -4.73 9.36 2.54
N ALA A 48 -4.26 10.32 1.75
CA ALA A 48 -5.03 11.06 0.76
C ALA A 48 -4.92 10.38 -0.61
N ASP A 49 -6.07 9.97 -1.18
CA ASP A 49 -6.22 9.30 -2.47
C ASP A 49 -5.08 8.35 -2.81
N PRO A 50 -4.85 7.31 -1.98
CA PRO A 50 -3.73 6.41 -2.18
C PRO A 50 -3.82 5.73 -3.55
N LEU A 51 -2.69 5.61 -4.24
CA LEU A 51 -2.63 5.04 -5.60
C LEU A 51 -2.58 3.51 -5.61
N GLU A 52 -2.06 2.91 -4.54
CA GLU A 52 -1.71 1.50 -4.49
C GLU A 52 -2.29 0.80 -3.26
N PRO A 53 -2.90 -0.39 -3.42
CA PRO A 53 -3.51 -1.11 -2.31
C PRO A 53 -2.48 -1.57 -1.27
N GLN A 54 -1.23 -1.81 -1.67
CA GLN A 54 -0.16 -2.20 -0.75
C GLN A 54 0.23 -1.06 0.19
N ALA A 55 0.14 0.21 -0.25
CA ALA A 55 0.40 1.36 0.63
C ALA A 55 -0.65 1.44 1.74
N VAL A 56 -1.93 1.27 1.39
CA VAL A 56 -3.03 1.21 2.35
C VAL A 56 -2.86 0.03 3.30
N LEU A 57 -2.56 -1.16 2.76
CA LEU A 57 -2.34 -2.38 3.56
C LEU A 57 -1.20 -2.20 4.56
N THR A 58 -0.10 -1.59 4.14
CA THR A 58 1.09 -1.37 4.97
C THR A 58 0.78 -0.43 6.13
N ARG A 59 0.07 0.69 5.88
CA ARG A 59 -0.33 1.60 6.94
C ARG A 59 -1.39 1.00 7.86
N LEU A 60 -2.33 0.24 7.32
CA LEU A 60 -3.32 -0.48 8.12
C LEU A 60 -2.65 -1.51 9.04
N ARG A 61 -1.68 -2.28 8.53
CA ARG A 61 -0.89 -3.23 9.31
C ARG A 61 -0.12 -2.55 10.43
N ALA A 62 0.59 -1.47 10.12
CA ALA A 62 1.32 -0.70 11.11
C ALA A 62 0.38 -0.19 12.21
N ALA A 63 -0.76 0.38 11.84
CA ALA A 63 -1.78 0.83 12.77
C ALA A 63 -2.38 -0.35 13.59
N ALA A 64 -2.60 -1.50 12.97
CA ALA A 64 -3.11 -2.69 13.62
C ALA A 64 -2.15 -3.27 14.66
N THR A 65 -0.83 -3.11 14.47
CA THR A 65 0.19 -3.49 15.46
C THR A 65 0.42 -2.47 16.57
N ALA A 66 -0.05 -1.22 16.40
CA ALA A 66 0.16 -0.18 17.39
C ALA A 66 -0.61 -0.48 18.69
N PRO A 67 0.02 -0.32 19.88
CA PRO A 67 -0.66 -0.56 21.15
C PRO A 67 -1.69 0.54 21.44
N GLY A 68 -2.65 0.26 22.33
CA GLY A 68 -3.70 1.22 22.71
C GLY A 68 -4.93 1.16 21.81
N PRO A 69 -5.81 2.18 21.83
CA PRO A 69 -6.98 2.23 20.96
C PRO A 69 -6.61 2.68 19.54
N LEU A 70 -7.29 2.11 18.54
CA LEU A 70 -7.18 2.47 17.13
C LEU A 70 -8.51 3.06 16.63
N THR A 71 -8.49 4.28 16.12
CA THR A 71 -9.64 4.89 15.42
C THR A 71 -9.29 5.08 13.95
N VAL A 72 -10.05 4.45 13.06
CA VAL A 72 -9.90 4.58 11.60
C VAL A 72 -11.06 5.41 11.07
N PHE A 73 -10.76 6.53 10.43
CA PHE A 73 -11.72 7.35 9.70
C PHE A 73 -11.55 7.08 8.21
N LEU A 74 -12.54 6.44 7.60
CA LEU A 74 -12.46 5.98 6.22
C LEU A 74 -13.57 6.65 5.39
N THR A 75 -13.16 7.45 4.43
CA THR A 75 -14.04 8.08 3.44
C THR A 75 -13.66 7.63 2.05
N GLY A 76 -14.64 7.38 1.18
CA GLY A 76 -14.29 6.95 -0.16
C GLY A 76 -15.38 6.27 -0.96
N GLN A 77 -14.97 5.69 -2.07
CA GLN A 77 -15.87 5.04 -3.01
C GLN A 77 -15.73 3.52 -2.95
N LEU A 78 -16.85 2.79 -3.00
CA LEU A 78 -16.87 1.34 -3.13
C LEU A 78 -17.24 0.92 -4.56
N GLN A 79 -16.48 -0.05 -5.07
CA GLN A 79 -16.76 -0.74 -6.32
C GLN A 79 -16.77 -2.25 -6.07
N LEU A 80 -17.50 -2.99 -6.90
CA LEU A 80 -17.59 -4.45 -6.78
C LEU A 80 -16.65 -5.12 -7.79
N ASP A 81 -15.81 -6.04 -7.33
CA ASP A 81 -15.15 -6.97 -8.27
C ASP A 81 -16.21 -7.89 -8.87
N ARG A 82 -16.44 -7.77 -10.17
CA ARG A 82 -17.43 -8.57 -10.90
C ARG A 82 -17.14 -10.06 -10.89
N ARG A 83 -15.87 -10.46 -10.79
CA ARG A 83 -15.47 -11.87 -10.80
C ARG A 83 -15.70 -12.53 -9.45
N GLN A 84 -15.19 -11.92 -8.39
CA GLN A 84 -15.25 -12.50 -7.04
C GLN A 84 -16.47 -12.04 -6.25
N ARG A 85 -17.22 -11.04 -6.74
CA ARG A 85 -18.36 -10.42 -6.05
C ARG A 85 -17.97 -9.86 -4.69
N LEU A 86 -16.75 -9.33 -4.57
CA LEU A 86 -16.22 -8.74 -3.34
C LEU A 86 -16.15 -7.21 -3.42
N PRO A 87 -16.61 -6.48 -2.39
CA PRO A 87 -16.43 -5.03 -2.30
C PRO A 87 -14.95 -4.64 -2.22
N HIS A 88 -14.57 -3.61 -2.95
CA HIS A 88 -13.26 -2.98 -2.91
C HIS A 88 -13.42 -1.48 -2.70
N LEU A 89 -12.57 -0.91 -1.86
CA LEU A 89 -12.37 0.53 -1.77
C LEU A 89 -11.62 0.99 -3.02
N ALA A 90 -12.22 1.89 -3.79
CA ALA A 90 -11.64 2.43 -5.00
C ALA A 90 -10.54 3.44 -4.66
N LEU A 91 -9.33 3.13 -5.10
CA LEU A 91 -8.13 3.95 -4.98
C LEU A 91 -7.99 4.91 -6.17
N ALA A 92 -7.04 5.85 -6.13
CA ALA A 92 -6.90 6.92 -7.13
C ALA A 92 -6.91 6.42 -8.59
N ARG A 93 -6.26 5.29 -8.88
CA ARG A 93 -6.18 4.71 -10.24
C ARG A 93 -7.27 3.67 -10.54
N THR A 94 -8.24 3.51 -9.66
CA THR A 94 -9.22 2.42 -9.77
C THR A 94 -10.29 2.73 -10.80
N THR A 95 -10.47 1.80 -11.72
CA THR A 95 -11.59 1.80 -12.66
C THR A 95 -12.45 0.55 -12.44
N PRO A 96 -13.72 0.53 -12.90
CA PRO A 96 -14.54 -0.67 -12.83
C PRO A 96 -13.94 -1.90 -13.52
N ALA A 97 -13.03 -1.72 -14.48
CA ALA A 97 -12.35 -2.82 -15.17
C ALA A 97 -11.11 -3.33 -14.40
N THR A 98 -10.45 -2.47 -13.63
CA THR A 98 -9.20 -2.77 -12.92
C THR A 98 -9.38 -2.98 -11.42
N VAL A 99 -10.60 -2.84 -10.89
CA VAL A 99 -10.92 -2.87 -9.45
C VAL A 99 -10.29 -4.02 -8.69
N ARG A 100 -10.23 -5.22 -9.28
CA ARG A 100 -9.61 -6.40 -8.68
C ARG A 100 -8.10 -6.25 -8.42
N TYR A 101 -7.42 -5.43 -9.20
CA TYR A 101 -5.96 -5.27 -9.16
C TYR A 101 -5.54 -3.94 -8.53
N THR A 102 -6.35 -2.90 -8.67
CA THR A 102 -6.02 -1.54 -8.20
C THR A 102 -6.83 -1.10 -6.98
N GLY A 103 -8.01 -1.69 -6.75
CA GLY A 103 -8.83 -1.42 -5.59
C GLY A 103 -8.27 -2.12 -4.35
N PHE A 104 -8.57 -1.58 -3.17
CA PHE A 104 -8.21 -2.19 -1.91
C PHE A 104 -9.35 -3.13 -1.45
N PRO A 105 -9.13 -4.46 -1.35
CA PRO A 105 -10.20 -5.39 -1.01
C PRO A 105 -10.74 -5.15 0.41
N TRP A 106 -12.05 -5.00 0.56
CA TRP A 106 -12.65 -4.67 1.85
C TRP A 106 -12.35 -5.71 2.93
N HIS A 107 -12.33 -7.00 2.56
CA HIS A 107 -12.10 -8.11 3.49
C HIS A 107 -10.71 -8.08 4.15
N TRP A 108 -9.73 -7.37 3.59
CA TRP A 108 -8.44 -7.19 4.25
C TRP A 108 -8.56 -6.33 5.52
N ILE A 109 -9.53 -5.42 5.61
CA ILE A 109 -9.74 -4.60 6.82
C ILE A 109 -10.02 -5.47 8.05
N PRO A 110 -11.10 -6.28 8.08
CA PRO A 110 -11.36 -7.15 9.22
C PRO A 110 -10.25 -8.19 9.43
N GLU A 111 -9.59 -8.66 8.37
CA GLU A 111 -8.46 -9.59 8.49
C GLU A 111 -7.28 -8.98 9.24
N GLU A 112 -6.84 -7.77 8.90
CA GLU A 112 -5.72 -7.12 9.57
C GLU A 112 -6.07 -6.70 11.01
N LEU A 113 -7.34 -6.39 11.27
CA LEU A 113 -7.80 -5.99 12.60
C LEU A 113 -8.13 -7.18 13.53
N ARG A 114 -8.12 -8.42 13.01
CA ARG A 114 -8.60 -9.62 13.74
C ARG A 114 -7.89 -9.93 15.05
N LEU A 115 -6.61 -9.55 15.17
CA LEU A 115 -5.77 -9.84 16.34
C LEU A 115 -5.88 -8.78 17.43
N ARG A 116 -6.58 -7.66 17.18
CA ARG A 116 -6.76 -6.61 18.18
C ARG A 116 -7.81 -7.03 19.21
N ALA A 117 -7.63 -6.57 20.44
CA ALA A 117 -8.59 -6.81 21.52
C ALA A 117 -9.98 -6.27 21.14
N PRO A 118 -11.08 -7.01 21.40
CA PRO A 118 -12.43 -6.54 21.12
C PRO A 118 -12.72 -5.17 21.74
N GLY A 119 -13.30 -4.26 20.96
CA GLY A 119 -13.61 -2.90 21.40
C GLY A 119 -12.41 -1.94 21.49
N SER A 120 -11.18 -2.39 21.17
CA SER A 120 -10.02 -1.49 21.05
C SER A 120 -9.93 -0.77 19.70
N THR A 121 -10.72 -1.19 18.72
CA THR A 121 -10.72 -0.62 17.36
C THR A 121 -12.09 -0.05 17.01
N THR A 122 -12.09 1.18 16.51
CA THR A 122 -13.28 1.85 15.97
C THR A 122 -13.04 2.22 14.51
N LEU A 123 -13.96 1.84 13.63
CA LEU A 123 -13.98 2.16 12.21
C LEU A 123 -15.18 3.06 11.93
N LEU A 124 -14.91 4.33 11.58
CA LEU A 124 -15.90 5.34 11.21
C LEU A 124 -15.88 5.53 9.70
N VAL A 125 -17.00 5.30 9.01
CA VAL A 125 -17.05 5.23 7.54
C VAL A 125 -18.02 6.22 6.90
N ASP A 126 -17.60 6.83 5.79
CA ASP A 126 -18.47 7.61 4.88
C ASP A 126 -18.21 7.18 3.44
N LEU A 127 -19.01 6.23 2.96
CA LEU A 127 -18.75 5.51 1.72
C LEU A 127 -19.80 5.81 0.66
N HIS A 128 -19.40 5.89 -0.60
CA HIS A 128 -20.32 5.97 -1.75
C HIS A 128 -20.15 4.74 -2.64
N ALA A 129 -21.22 3.98 -2.84
CA ALA A 129 -21.15 2.78 -3.67
C ALA A 129 -21.57 3.09 -5.11
N ASP A 130 -20.89 2.47 -6.09
CA ASP A 130 -21.43 2.44 -7.45
C ASP A 130 -22.74 1.62 -7.51
N ALA A 131 -23.44 1.65 -8.65
CA ALA A 131 -24.73 0.97 -8.77
C ALA A 131 -24.67 -0.55 -8.55
N GLU A 132 -23.54 -1.20 -8.84
CA GLU A 132 -23.39 -2.64 -8.69
C GLU A 132 -23.04 -3.03 -7.25
N ALA A 133 -22.08 -2.31 -6.65
CA ALA A 133 -21.72 -2.41 -5.25
C ALA A 133 -22.93 -2.09 -4.37
N TRP A 134 -23.71 -1.06 -4.69
CA TRP A 134 -24.92 -0.70 -3.95
C TRP A 134 -25.92 -1.85 -3.86
N ARG A 135 -26.27 -2.45 -5.00
CA ARG A 135 -27.18 -3.61 -5.03
C ARG A 135 -26.65 -4.79 -4.22
N HIS A 136 -25.33 -5.01 -4.25
CA HIS A 136 -24.70 -6.06 -3.45
C HIS A 136 -24.79 -5.76 -1.95
N LEU A 137 -24.50 -4.51 -1.54
CA LEU A 137 -24.43 -4.11 -0.14
C LEU A 137 -25.80 -4.06 0.55
N VAL A 138 -26.86 -3.74 -0.18
CA VAL A 138 -28.24 -3.84 0.33
C VAL A 138 -28.57 -5.29 0.73
N ALA A 139 -28.06 -6.28 -0.03
CA ALA A 139 -28.27 -7.69 0.29
C ALA A 139 -27.26 -8.24 1.31
N ARG A 140 -26.04 -7.69 1.33
CA ARG A 140 -24.92 -8.12 2.18
C ARG A 140 -24.17 -6.89 2.70
N PRO A 141 -24.60 -6.33 3.84
CA PRO A 141 -23.96 -5.16 4.43
C PRO A 141 -22.47 -5.41 4.75
N LEU A 142 -21.68 -4.33 4.79
CA LEU A 142 -20.26 -4.41 5.14
C LEU A 142 -20.10 -4.81 6.61
N GLY A 143 -19.17 -5.73 6.87
CA GLY A 143 -18.71 -6.07 8.22
C GLY A 143 -17.30 -5.54 8.49
N ALA A 144 -16.97 -5.35 9.77
CA ALA A 144 -15.62 -5.00 10.24
C ALA A 144 -14.98 -6.10 11.12
N GLY A 145 -15.56 -7.30 11.14
CA GLY A 145 -15.14 -8.40 12.00
C GLY A 145 -15.72 -8.30 13.42
N PRO A 146 -15.59 -9.35 14.24
CA PRO A 146 -16.30 -9.47 15.53
C PRO A 146 -15.72 -8.60 16.65
N GLY A 147 -14.50 -8.06 16.51
CA GLY A 147 -13.85 -7.25 17.55
C GLY A 147 -13.86 -5.74 17.29
N THR A 148 -14.34 -5.31 16.13
CA THR A 148 -14.25 -3.92 15.67
C THR A 148 -15.59 -3.23 15.75
N ARG A 149 -15.64 -2.04 16.34
CA ARG A 149 -16.80 -1.15 16.26
C ARG A 149 -16.87 -0.54 14.86
N LEU A 150 -18.01 -0.67 14.17
CA LEU A 150 -18.23 -0.10 12.84
C LEU A 150 -19.41 0.87 12.87
N PHE A 151 -19.14 2.13 12.61
CA PHE A 151 -20.14 3.19 12.60
C PHE A 151 -20.03 4.01 11.31
N GLY A 152 -21.15 4.46 10.76
CA GLY A 152 -21.15 5.36 9.62
C GLY A 152 -22.26 5.08 8.61
N ARG A 153 -22.01 5.41 7.36
CA ARG A 153 -22.98 5.20 6.29
C ARG A 153 -22.34 4.75 4.99
N VAL A 154 -23.15 4.07 4.18
CA VAL A 154 -22.89 3.86 2.75
C VAL A 154 -24.02 4.51 1.96
N ALA A 155 -23.68 5.46 1.10
CA ALA A 155 -24.61 6.14 0.21
C ALA A 155 -24.74 5.41 -1.14
N PRO A 156 -25.91 5.48 -1.78
CA PRO A 156 -26.09 5.02 -3.16
C PRO A 156 -25.24 5.87 -4.13
N PRO A 157 -25.13 5.44 -5.41
CA PRO A 157 -24.45 6.26 -6.40
C PRO A 157 -25.16 7.62 -6.53
N PRO A 158 -24.39 8.72 -6.57
CA PRO A 158 -24.95 10.07 -6.73
C PRO A 158 -25.65 10.22 -8.10
N PRO A 159 -26.42 11.31 -8.28
CA PRO A 159 -26.97 11.66 -9.59
C PRO A 159 -25.92 11.64 -10.70
N ARG A 160 -26.38 11.45 -11.94
CA ARG A 160 -25.46 11.39 -13.09
C ARG A 160 -24.67 12.69 -13.19
N ARG A 161 -23.34 12.56 -13.37
CA ARG A 161 -22.39 13.67 -13.55
C ARG A 161 -22.22 14.58 -12.32
N SER A 162 -22.58 14.11 -11.13
CA SER A 162 -22.24 14.81 -9.87
C SER A 162 -21.24 14.00 -9.05
N VAL A 163 -20.38 14.72 -8.33
CA VAL A 163 -19.49 14.17 -7.30
C VAL A 163 -20.08 14.57 -5.95
N ALA A 164 -20.32 13.60 -5.08
CA ALA A 164 -20.88 13.84 -3.76
C ALA A 164 -19.83 14.37 -2.78
N ALA A 165 -20.30 14.99 -1.71
CA ALA A 165 -19.49 15.33 -0.55
C ALA A 165 -19.57 14.22 0.53
N PRO A 166 -18.50 14.01 1.31
CA PRO A 166 -18.52 13.17 2.51
C PRO A 166 -19.21 13.89 3.68
N ALA A 167 -20.53 14.08 3.58
CA ALA A 167 -21.32 14.88 4.52
C ALA A 167 -21.32 14.32 5.95
N TYR A 168 -21.39 12.99 6.12
CA TYR A 168 -21.33 12.36 7.44
C TYR A 168 -19.98 12.62 8.12
N MET A 169 -18.88 12.46 7.39
CA MET A 169 -17.56 12.67 7.96
C MET A 169 -17.29 14.16 8.25
N ARG A 170 -17.79 15.09 7.43
CA ARG A 170 -17.74 16.53 7.71
C ARG A 170 -18.53 16.90 8.97
N ALA A 171 -19.75 16.36 9.12
CA ALA A 171 -20.57 16.56 10.30
C ALA A 171 -19.88 16.05 11.57
N LEU A 172 -19.28 14.85 11.49
CA LEU A 172 -18.53 14.25 12.59
C LEU A 172 -17.31 15.09 12.97
N ALA A 173 -16.51 15.51 11.99
CA ALA A 173 -15.36 16.39 12.24
C ALA A 173 -15.78 17.73 12.88
N THR A 174 -16.93 18.29 12.45
CA THR A 174 -17.49 19.51 13.02
C THR A 174 -17.93 19.33 14.47
N LEU A 175 -18.55 18.19 14.82
CA LEU A 175 -18.90 17.85 16.20
C LEU A 175 -17.65 17.76 17.09
N LEU A 176 -16.63 17.04 16.62
CA LEU A 176 -15.39 16.85 17.36
C LEU A 176 -14.54 18.12 17.49
N ARG A 177 -14.69 19.10 16.60
CA ARG A 177 -13.96 20.38 16.67
C ARG A 177 -14.28 21.18 17.94
N SER A 178 -15.42 20.92 18.58
CA SER A 178 -15.74 21.50 19.90
C SER A 178 -14.80 21.03 21.03
N GLY A 179 -13.97 20.01 20.78
CA GLY A 179 -13.12 19.37 21.78
C GLY A 179 -13.84 18.31 22.62
N LEU A 180 -15.17 18.27 22.57
CA LEU A 180 -15.98 17.26 23.24
C LEU A 180 -16.04 15.99 22.39
N ARG A 181 -15.87 14.84 23.05
CA ARG A 181 -16.08 13.52 22.45
C ARG A 181 -17.20 12.80 23.20
N PRO A 182 -18.46 12.94 22.76
CA PRO A 182 -19.57 12.16 23.30
C PRO A 182 -19.34 10.64 23.14
N PRO A 183 -20.13 9.81 23.83
CA PRO A 183 -20.21 8.38 23.54
C PRO A 183 -20.38 8.14 22.03
N LEU A 184 -19.75 7.08 21.52
CA LEU A 184 -19.64 6.86 20.08
C LEU A 184 -21.00 6.73 19.37
N ALA A 185 -21.98 6.10 20.03
CA ALA A 185 -23.34 5.98 19.53
C ALA A 185 -24.01 7.36 19.37
N ASP A 186 -23.91 8.22 20.39
CA ASP A 186 -24.48 9.57 20.37
C ASP A 186 -23.78 10.45 19.32
N LEU A 187 -22.46 10.35 19.21
CA LEU A 187 -21.68 11.05 18.18
C LEU A 187 -22.13 10.63 16.77
N HIS A 188 -22.34 9.32 16.57
CA HIS A 188 -22.80 8.76 15.31
C HIS A 188 -24.22 9.23 14.96
N GLU A 189 -25.15 9.18 15.91
CA GLU A 189 -26.53 9.65 15.74
C GLU A 189 -26.58 11.13 15.39
N GLN A 190 -25.83 11.97 16.12
CA GLN A 190 -25.75 13.42 15.85
C GLN A 190 -25.13 13.71 14.48
N ALA A 191 -24.08 12.99 14.09
CA ALA A 191 -23.45 13.14 12.78
C ALA A 191 -24.40 12.76 11.65
N LEU A 192 -25.15 11.65 11.80
CA LEU A 192 -26.20 11.24 10.86
C LEU A 192 -27.31 12.30 10.77
N ALA A 193 -27.83 12.78 11.90
CA ALA A 193 -28.89 13.79 11.92
C ALA A 193 -28.47 15.06 11.16
N ARG A 194 -27.20 15.49 11.30
CA ARG A 194 -26.66 16.64 10.56
C ARG A 194 -26.47 16.35 9.08
N SER A 195 -25.88 15.21 8.71
CA SER A 195 -25.66 14.88 7.30
C SER A 195 -26.97 14.66 6.53
N THR A 196 -28.00 14.15 7.21
CA THR A 196 -29.33 13.95 6.61
C THR A 196 -30.11 15.26 6.45
N ALA A 197 -29.88 16.25 7.31
CA ALA A 197 -30.45 17.59 7.17
C ALA A 197 -29.86 18.36 5.98
N GLU A 198 -28.57 18.18 5.69
CA GLU A 198 -27.91 18.78 4.52
C GLU A 198 -28.40 18.17 3.18
N GLU A 199 -28.79 16.89 3.19
CA GLU A 199 -29.22 16.14 2.01
C GLU A 199 -30.53 15.34 2.28
N PRO A 200 -31.71 16.02 2.39
CA PRO A 200 -32.97 15.39 2.82
C PRO A 200 -33.43 14.21 1.94
N GLY A 201 -32.96 14.15 0.69
CA GLY A 201 -33.27 13.07 -0.25
C GLY A 201 -32.30 11.87 -0.21
N ALA A 202 -31.08 12.05 0.31
CA ALA A 202 -30.06 11.00 0.38
C ALA A 202 -30.26 10.10 1.60
N ALA A 203 -30.61 10.71 2.74
CA ALA A 203 -30.83 10.07 4.03
C ALA A 203 -31.70 8.80 3.99
N ARG A 204 -32.80 8.84 3.25
CA ARG A 204 -33.77 7.74 3.18
C ARG A 204 -33.28 6.55 2.35
N ARG A 205 -32.16 6.72 1.64
CA ARG A 205 -31.56 5.69 0.79
C ARG A 205 -30.26 5.15 1.35
N ASP A 206 -29.59 5.84 2.26
CA ASP A 206 -28.30 5.42 2.79
C ASP A 206 -28.42 4.14 3.66
N LEU A 207 -27.42 3.26 3.57
CA LEU A 207 -27.24 2.15 4.52
C LEU A 207 -26.52 2.69 5.75
N VAL A 208 -27.21 2.71 6.88
CA VAL A 208 -26.63 3.09 8.17
C VAL A 208 -25.91 1.89 8.78
N LEU A 209 -24.68 2.11 9.23
CA LEU A 209 -23.83 1.12 9.88
C LEU A 209 -23.67 1.52 11.35
N ALA A 210 -24.10 0.66 12.27
CA ALA A 210 -23.94 0.85 13.72
C ALA A 210 -23.77 -0.52 14.39
N VAL A 211 -22.55 -1.07 14.29
CA VAL A 211 -22.17 -2.36 14.88
C VAL A 211 -21.22 -2.09 16.04
N ASP A 212 -21.67 -2.40 17.25
CA ASP A 212 -20.81 -2.44 18.44
C ASP A 212 -20.78 -3.88 18.98
N PRO A 213 -19.63 -4.57 18.92
CA PRO A 213 -19.54 -5.94 19.42
C PRO A 213 -19.67 -6.05 20.94
N ALA A 214 -19.54 -4.94 21.67
CA ALA A 214 -19.74 -4.89 23.12
C ALA A 214 -21.18 -4.51 23.51
N ALA A 215 -22.04 -4.13 22.56
CA ALA A 215 -23.44 -3.84 22.86
C ALA A 215 -24.16 -5.16 23.21
N PRO A 216 -24.97 -5.18 24.29
CA PRO A 216 -25.85 -6.32 24.54
C PRO A 216 -26.76 -6.52 23.32
N PRO A 217 -27.06 -7.77 22.92
CA PRO A 217 -28.00 -8.00 21.83
C PRO A 217 -29.29 -7.25 22.14
N PRO A 218 -29.93 -6.61 21.15
CA PRO A 218 -31.21 -5.96 21.38
C PRO A 218 -32.14 -7.00 21.97
N GLY A 219 -32.51 -6.82 23.24
CA GLY A 219 -33.51 -7.65 23.88
C GLY A 219 -34.76 -7.60 23.00
N PRO A 220 -35.46 -8.73 22.79
CA PRO A 220 -36.69 -8.70 22.03
C PRO A 220 -37.64 -7.71 22.73
N PHE A 221 -38.06 -6.68 21.99
CA PHE A 221 -39.01 -5.62 22.36
C PHE A 221 -38.48 -4.44 23.19
N ALA A 222 -37.92 -3.44 22.51
CA ALA A 222 -38.05 -2.04 22.93
C ALA A 222 -38.97 -1.32 21.92
N VAL A 223 -40.24 -1.19 22.28
CA VAL A 223 -41.21 -0.36 21.54
C VAL A 223 -40.88 1.11 21.85
N PRO A 224 -40.66 1.98 20.86
CA PRO A 224 -40.41 3.40 21.11
C PRO A 224 -41.71 4.05 21.63
N GLY A 225 -41.67 4.64 22.83
CA GLY A 225 -42.80 5.41 23.35
C GLY A 225 -42.99 5.43 24.87
N ARG A 226 -42.20 4.67 25.65
CA ARG A 226 -42.30 4.76 27.11
C ARG A 226 -41.26 5.75 27.66
N PRO A 227 -41.67 6.86 28.31
CA PRO A 227 -40.73 7.73 28.99
C PRO A 227 -40.01 6.96 30.11
N PRO A 228 -38.73 7.25 30.38
CA PRO A 228 -37.98 6.58 31.44
C PRO A 228 -38.67 6.84 32.79
N ALA A 229 -39.01 5.76 33.50
CA ALA A 229 -39.44 5.86 34.88
C ALA A 229 -38.28 6.44 35.71
N PRO A 230 -38.55 7.35 36.67
CA PRO A 230 -37.50 7.93 37.50
C PRO A 230 -36.78 6.83 38.28
N PHE A 231 -35.45 6.88 38.26
CA PHE A 231 -34.56 6.02 39.02
C PHE A 231 -34.96 6.05 40.50
N ALA A 232 -35.42 4.90 41.01
CA ALA A 232 -35.46 4.67 42.45
C ALA A 232 -34.01 4.46 42.95
N PRO A 233 -33.57 5.13 44.02
CA PRO A 233 -32.25 4.91 44.58
C PRO A 233 -32.15 3.48 45.11
N VAL A 234 -31.18 2.72 44.58
CA VAL A 234 -30.79 1.43 45.16
C VAL A 234 -30.16 1.71 46.52
N THR A 235 -30.89 1.38 47.57
CA THR A 235 -30.39 1.29 48.94
C THR A 235 -29.24 0.27 49.01
N ALA A 236 -28.15 0.68 49.65
CA ALA A 236 -26.96 -0.12 49.91
C ALA A 236 -27.28 -1.48 50.56
N PRO A 237 -26.55 -2.56 50.22
CA PRO A 237 -26.61 -3.79 51.00
C PRO A 237 -25.85 -3.63 52.33
N VAL A 238 -26.57 -3.94 53.41
CA VAL A 238 -26.09 -4.04 54.80
C VAL A 238 -25.02 -5.15 54.91
N PRO A 239 -23.93 -4.96 55.69
CA PRO A 239 -22.92 -6.00 55.91
C PRO A 239 -23.40 -6.99 56.99
N VAL A 240 -23.18 -8.29 56.76
CA VAL A 240 -23.40 -9.34 57.78
C VAL A 240 -22.14 -10.22 57.87
N PRO A 241 -21.72 -10.66 59.08
CA PRO A 241 -20.35 -11.06 59.40
C PRO A 241 -20.06 -12.54 59.09
N GLY A 242 -18.81 -12.86 58.75
CA GLY A 242 -18.23 -14.20 59.03
C GLY A 242 -17.61 -14.24 60.44
N PRO A 243 -17.04 -15.35 60.93
CA PRO A 243 -16.84 -16.67 60.29
C PRO A 243 -17.45 -17.84 61.10
N GLY A 244 -17.73 -18.97 60.44
CA GLY A 244 -18.18 -20.19 61.09
C GLY A 244 -17.87 -21.42 60.26
N SER A 245 -16.92 -22.21 60.74
CA SER A 245 -16.30 -23.39 60.14
C SER A 245 -17.28 -24.54 59.89
N VAL A 246 -17.24 -25.14 58.71
CA VAL A 246 -17.85 -26.46 58.41
C VAL A 246 -16.85 -27.29 57.59
N PRO A 247 -16.70 -28.61 57.85
CA PRO A 247 -15.51 -29.38 57.50
C PRO A 247 -15.51 -29.95 56.07
N ALA A 248 -14.30 -30.24 55.60
CA ALA A 248 -13.97 -30.76 54.28
C ALA A 248 -14.51 -32.19 54.02
N PRO A 249 -15.04 -32.49 52.83
CA PRO A 249 -15.13 -33.85 52.31
C PRO A 249 -13.79 -34.28 51.67
N GLY A 250 -13.37 -35.50 51.99
CA GLY A 250 -12.08 -36.10 51.60
C GLY A 250 -11.93 -36.42 50.10
N PRO A 251 -10.72 -36.84 49.69
CA PRO A 251 -10.32 -36.89 48.29
C PRO A 251 -10.96 -38.09 47.58
N ALA A 252 -11.73 -37.82 46.53
CA ALA A 252 -12.16 -38.84 45.58
C ALA A 252 -11.00 -39.24 44.67
N ALA A 253 -10.84 -40.55 44.51
CA ALA A 253 -9.74 -41.22 43.84
C ALA A 253 -9.59 -40.86 42.35
N VAL A 254 -8.34 -40.66 41.94
CA VAL A 254 -7.87 -40.58 40.55
C VAL A 254 -7.83 -42.00 39.97
N PRO A 255 -8.48 -42.30 38.83
CA PRO A 255 -8.16 -43.50 38.07
C PRO A 255 -6.87 -43.30 37.27
N ALA A 256 -5.97 -44.28 37.39
CA ALA A 256 -4.68 -44.38 36.72
C ALA A 256 -4.80 -44.55 35.19
N PRO A 257 -3.72 -44.25 34.42
CA PRO A 257 -3.71 -44.33 32.97
C PRO A 257 -3.54 -45.78 32.46
N GLU A 258 -4.31 -46.13 31.42
CA GLU A 258 -4.22 -47.40 30.71
C GLU A 258 -3.11 -47.35 29.62
N PRO A 259 -2.41 -48.47 29.30
CA PRO A 259 -1.15 -48.43 28.57
C PRO A 259 -1.29 -48.25 27.06
N ALA A 260 -0.26 -47.62 26.49
CA ALA A 260 -0.05 -47.38 25.07
C ALA A 260 0.00 -48.68 24.24
N ALA A 261 -0.88 -48.77 23.23
CA ALA A 261 -0.72 -49.68 22.10
C ALA A 261 0.08 -48.98 20.98
N ALA A 262 1.07 -49.71 20.48
CA ALA A 262 2.01 -49.30 19.43
C ALA A 262 1.33 -49.02 18.06
N PRO A 263 1.97 -48.24 17.17
CA PRO A 263 1.36 -47.74 15.95
C PRO A 263 1.32 -48.78 14.82
N ALA A 264 0.19 -48.85 14.11
CA ALA A 264 0.07 -49.58 12.85
C ALA A 264 0.57 -48.70 11.67
N PRO A 265 1.16 -49.31 10.61
CA PRO A 265 1.88 -48.59 9.57
C PRO A 265 0.97 -47.84 8.58
N VAL A 266 1.47 -46.68 8.17
CA VAL A 266 0.90 -45.78 7.15
C VAL A 266 1.01 -46.44 5.76
N PRO A 267 -0.07 -46.55 4.95
CA PRO A 267 0.07 -46.92 3.56
C PRO A 267 0.63 -45.73 2.76
N ALA A 268 1.70 -46.00 2.01
CA ALA A 268 2.40 -45.05 1.16
C ALA A 268 1.50 -44.49 0.05
N ALA A 269 1.74 -43.22 -0.27
CA ALA A 269 1.11 -42.47 -1.35
C ALA A 269 1.32 -43.14 -2.71
N VAL A 270 0.22 -43.36 -3.42
CA VAL A 270 0.20 -43.71 -4.85
C VAL A 270 0.26 -42.40 -5.65
N PRO A 271 1.20 -42.23 -6.61
CA PRO A 271 1.28 -41.02 -7.43
C PRO A 271 0.13 -40.95 -8.45
N PRO A 272 -0.34 -39.74 -8.83
CA PRO A 272 -1.38 -39.60 -9.86
C PRO A 272 -0.83 -39.97 -11.24
N THR A 273 -1.52 -40.90 -11.89
CA THR A 273 -1.28 -41.33 -13.27
C THR A 273 -1.65 -40.19 -14.24
N ALA A 274 -0.72 -39.82 -15.12
CA ALA A 274 -0.95 -38.87 -16.20
C ALA A 274 -2.02 -39.36 -17.19
N PRO A 275 -2.88 -38.48 -17.73
CA PRO A 275 -3.81 -38.87 -18.80
C PRO A 275 -3.06 -39.12 -20.11
N ARG A 276 -3.33 -40.30 -20.65
CA ARG A 276 -2.79 -40.90 -21.86
C ARG A 276 -3.32 -40.17 -23.11
N VAL A 277 -2.41 -39.65 -23.93
CA VAL A 277 -2.69 -39.15 -25.28
C VAL A 277 -2.96 -40.34 -26.21
N PRO A 278 -4.05 -40.36 -27.00
CA PRO A 278 -4.11 -41.22 -28.18
C PRO A 278 -3.62 -40.46 -29.41
N ALA A 279 -2.59 -41.02 -30.04
CA ALA A 279 -2.05 -40.58 -31.31
C ALA A 279 -2.67 -41.39 -32.47
N VAL A 280 -3.02 -40.64 -33.53
CA VAL A 280 -3.04 -41.00 -34.97
C VAL A 280 -4.04 -42.05 -35.47
N GLY A 281 -4.96 -41.58 -36.32
CA GLY A 281 -5.53 -42.31 -37.44
C GLY A 281 -5.66 -41.37 -38.63
N THR A 282 -4.89 -41.61 -39.69
CA THR A 282 -4.84 -40.84 -40.94
C THR A 282 -5.89 -41.31 -41.97
N ALA A 283 -6.19 -40.37 -42.88
CA ALA A 283 -6.71 -40.54 -44.25
C ALA A 283 -8.22 -40.71 -44.47
N HIS A 284 -8.85 -39.71 -45.09
CA HIS A 284 -9.23 -39.77 -46.52
C HIS A 284 -9.74 -38.41 -47.03
N ALA A 285 -9.31 -38.05 -48.24
CA ALA A 285 -9.76 -36.91 -49.02
C ALA A 285 -10.86 -37.33 -50.00
N LYS A 286 -11.90 -36.49 -50.23
CA LYS A 286 -12.37 -36.11 -51.59
C LYS A 286 -13.48 -35.04 -51.59
N ALA A 287 -13.13 -33.92 -52.24
CA ALA A 287 -13.82 -33.09 -53.24
C ALA A 287 -15.37 -32.94 -53.33
N ALA A 288 -15.70 -31.67 -53.64
CA ALA A 288 -16.70 -31.13 -54.59
C ALA A 288 -18.11 -30.74 -54.08
N GLY A 289 -18.42 -29.44 -54.27
CA GLY A 289 -19.73 -28.79 -54.04
C GLY A 289 -20.76 -29.04 -55.18
N PRO A 290 -21.69 -28.13 -55.53
CA PRO A 290 -21.83 -26.70 -55.16
C PRO A 290 -23.25 -26.28 -54.69
N ALA A 291 -23.42 -25.05 -54.16
CA ALA A 291 -24.70 -24.34 -54.20
C ALA A 291 -24.60 -22.83 -53.83
N HIS A 292 -25.00 -22.01 -54.80
CA HIS A 292 -25.83 -20.80 -54.72
C HIS A 292 -25.41 -19.55 -53.92
N THR A 293 -25.23 -18.50 -54.73
CA THR A 293 -25.45 -17.05 -54.54
C THR A 293 -26.48 -16.62 -53.48
N THR A 294 -26.08 -15.70 -52.59
CA THR A 294 -26.81 -14.43 -52.33
C THR A 294 -25.94 -13.43 -51.56
N THR A 295 -25.97 -12.17 -51.98
CA THR A 295 -25.39 -10.96 -51.35
C THR A 295 -26.49 -10.28 -50.51
N PRO A 296 -26.21 -9.57 -49.39
CA PRO A 296 -25.82 -8.14 -49.43
C PRO A 296 -24.76 -7.71 -48.39
N GLY A 297 -23.99 -6.64 -48.68
CA GLY A 297 -22.98 -6.03 -47.77
C GLY A 297 -23.54 -4.90 -46.88
N PRO A 298 -22.73 -3.93 -46.40
CA PRO A 298 -21.29 -3.98 -46.09
C PRO A 298 -21.02 -3.74 -44.58
N ALA A 299 -20.14 -4.55 -43.98
CA ALA A 299 -19.59 -4.31 -42.64
C ALA A 299 -18.08 -4.57 -42.66
N ALA A 300 -17.34 -3.62 -42.07
CA ALA A 300 -15.96 -3.69 -41.60
C ALA A 300 -14.87 -4.17 -42.59
N ALA A 301 -13.97 -3.24 -42.97
CA ALA A 301 -12.65 -3.59 -43.49
C ALA A 301 -11.78 -4.17 -42.35
N PHE A 302 -11.97 -5.46 -42.09
CA PHE A 302 -10.96 -6.35 -41.54
C PHE A 302 -9.89 -6.54 -42.62
N LEU A 303 -8.63 -6.23 -42.31
CA LEU A 303 -7.50 -6.69 -43.12
C LEU A 303 -6.96 -8.02 -42.55
N PRO A 304 -6.49 -8.92 -43.42
CA PRO A 304 -6.41 -10.35 -43.14
C PRO A 304 -5.12 -10.76 -42.41
N SER A 305 -5.27 -11.83 -41.63
CA SER A 305 -4.18 -12.61 -41.06
C SER A 305 -3.33 -13.25 -42.17
N PRO A 306 -2.01 -13.01 -42.23
CA PRO A 306 -1.14 -13.83 -43.07
C PRO A 306 -0.94 -15.22 -42.43
N ALA A 307 -0.99 -16.22 -43.30
CA ALA A 307 -0.86 -17.63 -43.01
C ALA A 307 0.46 -17.99 -42.31
N GLN A 308 0.37 -18.96 -41.40
CA GLN A 308 1.49 -19.61 -40.75
C GLN A 308 2.42 -20.24 -41.78
N ALA A 309 3.66 -19.75 -41.85
CA ALA A 309 4.78 -20.47 -42.43
C ALA A 309 5.23 -21.56 -41.44
N PRO A 310 5.71 -22.72 -41.93
CA PRO A 310 6.11 -23.85 -41.10
C PRO A 310 7.34 -23.51 -40.24
N VAL A 311 7.30 -23.97 -38.99
CA VAL A 311 8.39 -23.92 -38.02
C VAL A 311 9.60 -24.68 -38.57
N PRO A 312 10.81 -24.10 -38.61
CA PRO A 312 12.01 -24.88 -38.88
C PRO A 312 12.32 -25.78 -37.67
N ASP A 313 12.56 -27.06 -37.93
CA ASP A 313 13.03 -28.03 -36.94
C ASP A 313 14.34 -27.54 -36.27
N PRO A 314 14.55 -27.84 -34.97
CA PRO A 314 15.80 -27.54 -34.30
C PRO A 314 16.94 -28.39 -34.90
N PRO A 315 18.13 -27.82 -35.18
CA PRO A 315 19.25 -28.63 -35.63
C PRO A 315 19.68 -29.60 -34.52
N ALA A 316 19.80 -30.86 -34.92
CA ALA A 316 20.33 -31.96 -34.14
C ALA A 316 21.72 -31.65 -33.56
N ALA A 317 21.90 -32.09 -32.32
CA ALA A 317 23.15 -32.07 -31.59
C ALA A 317 24.26 -32.86 -32.30
N HIS A 318 25.45 -32.27 -32.34
CA HIS A 318 26.72 -32.98 -32.53
C HIS A 318 27.79 -32.39 -31.60
N PRO A 319 28.82 -33.19 -31.24
CA PRO A 319 29.23 -33.38 -29.85
C PRO A 319 30.38 -32.47 -29.40
N ALA A 320 30.45 -32.29 -28.08
CA ALA A 320 31.60 -31.72 -27.39
C ALA A 320 32.82 -32.66 -27.48
N PRO A 321 34.05 -32.14 -27.59
CA PRO A 321 35.24 -32.90 -27.24
C PRO A 321 35.55 -32.79 -25.74
N ASP A 322 35.90 -33.95 -25.19
CA ASP A 322 36.27 -34.27 -23.81
C ASP A 322 37.34 -33.37 -23.21
N LEU A 323 37.12 -32.96 -21.96
CA LEU A 323 38.15 -32.89 -20.92
C LEU A 323 37.53 -33.33 -19.59
N ASP A 324 37.78 -34.58 -19.25
CA ASP A 324 37.46 -35.23 -17.97
C ASP A 324 38.56 -34.95 -16.90
N PRO A 325 38.33 -35.25 -15.60
CA PRO A 325 38.70 -34.39 -14.48
C PRO A 325 39.79 -35.04 -13.61
N PRO A 326 40.02 -34.53 -12.39
CA PRO A 326 39.98 -35.49 -11.28
C PRO A 326 39.28 -34.99 -10.01
N ALA A 327 38.59 -35.92 -9.36
CA ALA A 327 38.00 -35.80 -8.04
C ALA A 327 38.92 -36.44 -6.95
N ALA A 328 38.92 -35.76 -5.80
CA ALA A 328 39.00 -36.22 -4.41
C ALA A 328 39.69 -37.56 -4.03
N HIS A 329 40.61 -37.52 -3.04
CA HIS A 329 40.29 -37.84 -1.63
C HIS A 329 41.53 -37.84 -0.69
N THR A 330 41.34 -37.24 0.49
CA THR A 330 41.86 -37.57 1.85
C THR A 330 43.27 -38.15 2.06
N ALA A 331 44.06 -37.51 2.94
CA ALA A 331 44.42 -38.06 4.26
C ALA A 331 45.22 -37.08 5.14
N ALA A 332 45.06 -37.27 6.45
CA ALA A 332 45.55 -36.50 7.60
C ALA A 332 47.08 -36.40 7.76
N VAL A 333 47.55 -35.33 8.44
CA VAL A 333 48.60 -35.37 9.50
C VAL A 333 48.46 -34.14 10.45
N ARG A 334 48.36 -34.40 11.76
CA ARG A 334 48.79 -33.54 12.91
C ARG A 334 50.10 -34.16 13.46
N PRO A 335 50.85 -33.59 14.45
CA PRO A 335 51.03 -32.21 14.93
C PRO A 335 52.54 -31.82 15.10
N ARG A 336 52.87 -30.57 15.51
CA ARG A 336 53.90 -30.27 16.54
C ARG A 336 53.88 -28.79 16.96
N ALA A 337 54.35 -28.53 18.18
CA ALA A 337 54.06 -27.36 19.00
C ALA A 337 55.28 -26.46 19.33
N HIS A 338 54.98 -25.20 19.69
CA HIS A 338 55.70 -24.20 20.52
C HIS A 338 57.05 -23.62 20.02
N PRO A 339 57.54 -22.44 20.50
CA PRO A 339 57.05 -21.60 21.61
C PRO A 339 56.91 -20.07 21.33
N VAL A 340 56.35 -19.37 22.33
CA VAL A 340 56.16 -17.92 22.49
C VAL A 340 57.42 -17.27 23.08
N VAL A 341 57.78 -16.05 22.65
CA VAL A 341 58.71 -15.12 23.34
C VAL A 341 58.19 -13.66 23.16
N PRO A 342 58.24 -12.77 24.19
CA PRO A 342 57.43 -11.56 24.27
C PRO A 342 58.11 -10.26 23.76
N ALA A 343 57.29 -9.21 23.66
CA ALA A 343 57.52 -7.89 23.06
C ALA A 343 58.56 -6.98 23.75
N PRO A 344 59.04 -5.93 23.03
CA PRO A 344 59.54 -4.71 23.66
C PRO A 344 58.78 -3.41 23.25
N VAL A 345 58.54 -2.65 24.33
CA VAL A 345 58.37 -1.20 24.61
C VAL A 345 58.42 -0.15 23.48
N SER A 346 57.55 0.85 23.65
CA SER A 346 57.30 2.08 22.89
C SER A 346 58.47 3.08 22.76
N GLU A 347 58.49 3.82 21.64
CA GLU A 347 59.14 5.13 21.48
C GLU A 347 58.13 6.21 21.02
N PRO A 348 58.32 7.50 21.40
CA PRO A 348 57.35 8.57 21.16
C PRO A 348 57.55 9.30 19.82
N VAL A 349 56.44 9.61 19.13
CA VAL A 349 56.41 10.36 17.87
C VAL A 349 56.38 11.88 18.15
N PRO A 350 57.12 12.73 17.39
CA PRO A 350 57.17 14.19 17.60
C PRO A 350 55.86 14.90 17.23
N ILE A 351 55.48 15.90 18.05
CA ILE A 351 54.32 16.78 17.85
C ILE A 351 54.70 17.91 16.89
N GLU A 352 54.00 18.04 15.76
CA GLU A 352 54.01 19.25 14.93
C GLU A 352 53.13 20.35 15.54
N PRO A 353 53.51 21.63 15.42
CA PRO A 353 52.81 22.74 16.08
C PRO A 353 51.45 23.03 15.43
N ALA A 354 50.42 22.99 16.26
CA ALA A 354 49.04 23.29 15.90
C ALA A 354 48.89 24.73 15.36
N LEU A 355 48.44 24.84 14.10
CA LEU A 355 47.79 26.05 13.62
C LEU A 355 46.56 26.31 14.49
N VAL A 356 46.51 27.51 15.09
CA VAL A 356 45.37 28.01 15.85
C VAL A 356 44.14 28.00 14.95
N ARG A 357 43.32 26.95 15.10
CA ARG A 357 41.98 26.89 14.53
C ARG A 357 41.14 27.82 15.38
N VAL A 358 40.76 28.98 14.83
CA VAL A 358 39.72 29.83 15.39
C VAL A 358 38.52 28.92 15.67
N PRO A 359 38.02 28.81 16.91
CA PRO A 359 36.88 27.96 17.19
C PRO A 359 35.68 28.49 16.41
N GLU A 360 35.17 27.64 15.52
CA GLU A 360 33.82 27.76 14.96
C GLU A 360 32.85 27.93 16.12
N PRO A 361 31.84 28.82 16.03
CA PRO A 361 30.86 28.99 17.10
C PRO A 361 30.23 27.63 17.41
N GLU A 362 30.34 27.22 18.68
CA GLU A 362 29.75 25.97 19.17
C GLU A 362 28.26 25.94 18.80
N PRO A 363 27.75 24.80 18.28
CA PRO A 363 26.32 24.68 18.01
C PRO A 363 25.57 24.81 19.33
N GLU A 364 24.67 25.79 19.41
CA GLU A 364 23.86 26.00 20.61
C GLU A 364 23.16 24.69 21.04
N PRO A 365 23.32 24.26 22.30
CA PRO A 365 22.65 23.07 22.80
C PRO A 365 21.16 23.38 22.97
N GLY A 366 20.36 22.98 21.97
CA GLY A 366 18.90 23.12 22.03
C GLY A 366 18.17 23.08 20.69
N ARG A 367 18.86 23.24 19.56
CA ARG A 367 18.23 23.04 18.24
C ARG A 367 18.22 21.55 17.91
N VAL A 368 17.08 20.90 18.13
CA VAL A 368 16.82 19.58 17.56
C VAL A 368 17.17 19.67 16.06
N PRO A 369 18.04 18.79 15.50
CA PRO A 369 18.31 18.81 14.08
C PRO A 369 16.96 18.68 13.37
N SER A 370 16.59 19.77 12.72
CA SER A 370 15.33 19.88 12.01
C SER A 370 15.30 18.81 10.92
N ASP A 371 14.19 18.10 10.80
CA ASP A 371 14.04 17.01 9.83
C ASP A 371 14.38 17.56 8.43
N PRO A 372 15.42 17.04 7.75
CA PRO A 372 15.82 17.49 6.42
C PRO A 372 14.64 17.54 5.43
N HIS A 373 13.70 16.60 5.54
CA HIS A 373 12.51 16.57 4.71
C HIS A 373 11.51 17.68 5.06
N ALA A 374 11.41 18.08 6.33
CA ALA A 374 10.56 19.19 6.75
C ALA A 374 11.07 20.53 6.23
N GLU A 375 12.39 20.77 6.23
CA GLU A 375 12.98 22.01 5.68
C GLU A 375 12.73 22.13 4.18
N ILE A 376 12.96 21.04 3.45
CA ILE A 376 12.72 20.96 2.00
C ILE A 376 11.23 21.17 1.71
N SER A 377 10.34 20.53 2.47
CA SER A 377 8.89 20.68 2.30
C SER A 377 8.43 22.11 2.53
N ALA A 378 8.93 22.77 3.58
CA ALA A 378 8.62 24.17 3.87
C ALA A 378 9.14 25.13 2.76
N ALA A 379 10.29 24.82 2.15
CA ALA A 379 10.78 25.57 0.99
C ALA A 379 9.89 25.37 -0.25
N VAL A 380 9.43 24.14 -0.50
CA VAL A 380 8.50 23.81 -1.60
C VAL A 380 7.14 24.49 -1.42
N GLU A 381 6.54 24.42 -0.22
CA GLU A 381 5.26 25.08 0.08
C GLU A 381 5.34 26.61 -0.09
N GLY A 382 6.51 27.18 0.20
CA GLY A 382 6.80 28.59 -0.05
C GLY A 382 7.14 28.94 -1.51
N GLY A 383 7.09 27.98 -2.44
CA GLY A 383 7.46 28.15 -3.85
C GLY A 383 8.96 28.36 -4.10
N ARG A 384 9.81 28.16 -3.10
CA ARG A 384 11.27 28.36 -3.16
C ARG A 384 11.98 27.09 -3.62
N HIS A 385 11.66 26.64 -4.83
CA HIS A 385 12.16 25.36 -5.36
C HIS A 385 13.69 25.30 -5.50
N ASP A 386 14.34 26.43 -5.82
CA ASP A 386 15.81 26.50 -5.89
C ASP A 386 16.47 26.33 -4.51
N GLU A 387 15.85 26.88 -3.45
CA GLU A 387 16.31 26.69 -2.07
C GLU A 387 16.14 25.23 -1.63
N ALA A 388 15.00 24.63 -1.98
CA ALA A 388 14.72 23.22 -1.74
C ALA A 388 15.74 22.30 -2.45
N ASP A 389 16.11 22.58 -3.71
CA ASP A 389 17.12 21.82 -4.45
C ASP A 389 18.50 21.98 -3.80
N ALA A 390 18.88 23.21 -3.40
CA ALA A 390 20.14 23.46 -2.72
C ALA A 390 20.23 22.76 -1.35
N LEU A 391 19.12 22.64 -0.61
CA LEU A 391 19.00 21.86 0.61
C LEU A 391 19.24 20.37 0.32
N ALA A 392 18.50 19.80 -0.63
CA ALA A 392 18.60 18.40 -1.01
C ALA A 392 20.02 18.05 -1.53
N GLU A 393 20.66 18.93 -2.29
CA GLU A 393 22.02 18.74 -2.79
C GLU A 393 23.06 18.70 -1.66
N ARG A 394 22.89 19.51 -0.59
CA ARG A 394 23.76 19.43 0.58
C ARG A 394 23.66 18.06 1.26
N TRP A 395 22.45 17.55 1.42
CA TRP A 395 22.21 16.24 2.01
C TRP A 395 22.70 15.09 1.12
N GLU A 396 22.56 15.22 -0.20
CA GLU A 396 23.13 14.31 -1.18
C GLU A 396 24.66 14.22 -1.04
N ARG A 397 25.35 15.37 -0.93
CA ARG A 397 26.80 15.43 -0.73
C ARG A 397 27.23 14.84 0.62
N ALA A 398 26.50 15.12 1.69
CA ALA A 398 26.76 14.55 3.01
C ALA A 398 26.64 13.02 2.98
N ALA A 399 25.55 12.49 2.42
CA ALA A 399 25.31 11.05 2.31
C ALA A 399 26.36 10.33 1.44
N ARG A 400 26.92 11.00 0.41
CA ARG A 400 28.04 10.46 -0.36
C ARG A 400 29.33 10.38 0.45
N GLY A 401 29.59 11.35 1.34
CA GLY A 401 30.75 11.34 2.21
C GLY A 401 30.74 10.19 3.22
N GLU A 402 29.55 9.75 3.65
CA GLU A 402 29.37 8.72 4.66
C GLU A 402 29.29 7.28 4.09
N GLY A 403 28.86 7.10 2.84
CA GLY A 403 28.62 5.77 2.26
C GLY A 403 29.03 5.56 0.80
N GLY A 404 29.64 6.56 0.15
CA GLY A 404 29.99 6.50 -1.27
C GLY A 404 28.80 6.75 -2.22
N PRO A 405 29.05 6.87 -3.55
CA PRO A 405 28.06 7.31 -4.53
C PRO A 405 26.87 6.35 -4.75
N GLY A 406 26.99 5.08 -4.32
CA GLY A 406 25.94 4.06 -4.41
C GLY A 406 25.20 3.78 -3.10
N ALA A 407 25.55 4.46 -2.00
CA ALA A 407 24.83 4.30 -0.74
C ALA A 407 23.38 4.77 -0.87
N GLY A 408 22.46 4.03 -0.26
CA GLY A 408 21.01 4.29 -0.35
C GLY A 408 20.63 5.73 0.01
N GLY A 409 21.36 6.38 0.92
CA GLY A 409 21.15 7.79 1.28
C GLY A 409 21.46 8.78 0.14
N ALA A 410 22.55 8.58 -0.62
CA ALA A 410 22.90 9.46 -1.73
C ALA A 410 21.90 9.32 -2.89
N VAL A 411 21.50 8.09 -3.20
CA VAL A 411 20.48 7.81 -4.24
C VAL A 411 19.14 8.41 -3.85
N HIS A 412 18.72 8.28 -2.59
CA HIS A 412 17.49 8.89 -2.08
C HIS A 412 17.46 10.40 -2.29
N TRP A 413 18.55 11.11 -1.97
CA TRP A 413 18.60 12.57 -2.18
C TRP A 413 18.64 12.97 -3.66
N MET A 414 19.25 12.15 -4.53
CA MET A 414 19.15 12.35 -5.99
C MET A 414 17.70 12.23 -6.48
N GLU A 415 16.91 11.29 -5.94
CA GLU A 415 15.48 11.14 -6.28
C GLU A 415 14.67 12.37 -5.84
N VAL A 416 14.90 12.85 -4.62
CA VAL A 416 14.27 14.09 -4.11
C VAL A 416 14.57 15.26 -5.05
N ARG A 417 15.82 15.44 -5.47
CA ARG A 417 16.19 16.51 -6.41
C ARG A 417 15.55 16.38 -7.79
N ALA A 418 15.38 15.15 -8.28
CA ALA A 418 14.69 14.92 -9.55
C ALA A 418 13.21 15.32 -9.47
N ASP A 419 12.56 15.08 -8.33
CA ASP A 419 11.17 15.49 -8.08
C ASP A 419 11.04 17.00 -7.85
N LEU A 420 12.00 17.63 -7.17
CA LEU A 420 12.05 19.09 -7.00
C LEU A 420 12.20 19.81 -8.35
N ALA A 421 13.05 19.30 -9.25
CA ALA A 421 13.17 19.82 -10.60
C ALA A 421 11.85 19.70 -11.39
N MET A 422 11.10 18.61 -11.19
CA MET A 422 9.76 18.45 -11.78
C MET A 422 8.77 19.48 -11.23
N LEU A 423 8.74 19.71 -9.91
CA LEU A 423 7.88 20.72 -9.28
C LEU A 423 8.21 22.14 -9.75
N ALA A 424 9.48 22.42 -10.03
CA ALA A 424 9.94 23.67 -10.62
C ALA A 424 9.60 23.82 -12.12
N GLY A 425 9.05 22.78 -12.76
CA GLY A 425 8.75 22.75 -14.20
C GLY A 425 9.98 22.52 -15.09
N ASP A 426 11.14 22.18 -14.52
CA ASP A 426 12.38 21.89 -15.23
C ASP A 426 12.45 20.38 -15.60
N ALA A 427 11.71 20.03 -16.66
CA ALA A 427 11.66 18.66 -17.18
C ALA A 427 13.02 18.15 -17.66
N GLU A 428 13.90 19.03 -18.15
CA GLU A 428 15.25 18.66 -18.59
C GLU A 428 16.10 18.20 -17.40
N ARG A 429 16.17 19.03 -16.34
CA ARG A 429 16.91 18.69 -15.12
C ARG A 429 16.33 17.45 -14.45
N SER A 430 15.01 17.34 -14.36
CA SER A 430 14.36 16.15 -13.80
C SER A 430 14.72 14.88 -14.58
N CYS A 431 14.65 14.93 -15.92
CA CYS A 431 15.04 13.81 -16.78
C CYS A 431 16.50 13.40 -16.56
N ARG A 432 17.42 14.37 -16.57
CA ARG A 432 18.86 14.12 -16.37
C ARG A 432 19.13 13.48 -15.01
N THR A 433 18.49 13.96 -13.94
CA THR A 433 18.68 13.41 -12.59
C THR A 433 18.11 12.01 -12.48
N TRP A 434 16.94 11.72 -13.05
CA TRP A 434 16.38 10.35 -13.07
C TRP A 434 17.25 9.35 -13.86
N LEU A 435 17.89 9.78 -14.96
CA LEU A 435 18.90 8.96 -15.66
C LEU A 435 20.09 8.64 -14.73
N ALA A 436 20.60 9.65 -14.02
CA ALA A 436 21.70 9.48 -13.07
C ALA A 436 21.34 8.57 -11.88
N VAL A 437 20.10 8.63 -11.37
CA VAL A 437 19.59 7.74 -10.32
C VAL A 437 19.62 6.28 -10.79
N ALA A 438 19.12 6.01 -11.99
CA ALA A 438 19.11 4.66 -12.56
C ALA A 438 20.53 4.12 -12.76
N ASP A 439 21.45 4.94 -13.29
CA ASP A 439 22.86 4.53 -13.43
C ASP A 439 23.55 4.32 -12.08
N ALA A 440 23.27 5.16 -11.07
CA ALA A 440 23.81 4.97 -9.72
C ALA A 440 23.33 3.66 -9.08
N ARG A 441 22.05 3.31 -9.25
CA ARG A 441 21.48 2.03 -8.78
C ARG A 441 22.10 0.83 -9.49
N LEU A 442 22.29 0.91 -10.80
CA LEU A 442 22.97 -0.13 -11.59
C LEU A 442 24.44 -0.27 -11.19
N ALA A 443 25.14 0.84 -10.98
CA ALA A 443 26.53 0.85 -10.51
C ALA A 443 26.68 0.28 -9.09
N ALA A 444 25.66 0.42 -8.25
CA ALA A 444 25.56 -0.22 -6.94
C ALA A 444 25.23 -1.73 -7.01
N GLY A 445 25.17 -2.33 -8.21
CA GLY A 445 24.94 -3.75 -8.41
C GLY A 445 23.47 -4.19 -8.37
N GLN A 446 22.52 -3.26 -8.38
CA GLN A 446 21.10 -3.63 -8.49
C GLN A 446 20.82 -4.26 -9.86
N ALA A 447 20.00 -5.31 -9.87
CA ALA A 447 19.62 -5.98 -11.11
C ALA A 447 18.82 -5.01 -12.02
N PRO A 448 18.94 -5.11 -13.37
CA PRO A 448 18.21 -4.22 -14.27
C PRO A 448 16.68 -4.29 -14.17
N ASP A 449 16.12 -5.40 -13.69
CA ASP A 449 14.69 -5.62 -13.42
C ASP A 449 14.30 -5.26 -11.98
N ALA A 450 15.23 -4.77 -11.17
CA ALA A 450 14.95 -4.30 -9.82
C ALA A 450 13.94 -3.14 -9.89
N PRO A 451 12.87 -3.16 -9.06
CA PRO A 451 11.80 -2.16 -9.14
C PRO A 451 12.27 -0.70 -9.06
N GLY A 452 13.31 -0.42 -8.28
CA GLY A 452 13.87 0.94 -8.16
C GLY A 452 14.62 1.39 -9.42
N VAL A 453 15.30 0.48 -10.12
CA VAL A 453 15.96 0.77 -11.40
C VAL A 453 14.90 1.00 -12.48
N GLU A 454 13.91 0.09 -12.61
CA GLU A 454 12.80 0.24 -13.56
C GLU A 454 12.06 1.58 -13.36
N ALA A 455 11.72 1.92 -12.11
CA ALA A 455 11.01 3.15 -11.77
C ALA A 455 11.80 4.41 -12.14
N ALA A 456 13.12 4.42 -11.93
CA ALA A 456 13.97 5.55 -12.31
C ALA A 456 14.01 5.74 -13.84
N VAL A 457 14.13 4.65 -14.61
CA VAL A 457 14.09 4.70 -16.08
C VAL A 457 12.70 5.09 -16.62
N ASP A 458 11.62 4.67 -15.95
CA ASP A 458 10.24 5.08 -16.26
C ASP A 458 10.02 6.57 -16.04
N ARG A 459 10.51 7.12 -14.92
CA ARG A 459 10.41 8.55 -14.62
C ARG A 459 11.28 9.39 -15.56
N ALA A 460 12.50 8.94 -15.86
CA ALA A 460 13.35 9.59 -16.87
C ALA A 460 12.63 9.67 -18.23
N HIS A 461 12.02 8.56 -18.68
CA HIS A 461 11.24 8.53 -19.93
C HIS A 461 10.03 9.47 -19.88
N HIS A 462 9.30 9.51 -18.77
CA HIS A 462 8.17 10.42 -18.61
C HIS A 462 8.60 11.89 -18.75
N GLN A 463 9.66 12.29 -18.04
CA GLN A 463 10.14 13.68 -18.07
C GLN A 463 10.75 14.04 -19.42
N TRP A 464 11.48 13.11 -20.05
CA TRP A 464 12.01 13.30 -21.39
C TRP A 464 10.95 13.70 -22.42
N GLY A 465 9.76 13.08 -22.35
CA GLY A 465 8.63 13.41 -23.22
C GLY A 465 8.04 14.81 -23.03
N ARG A 466 8.43 15.53 -21.96
CA ARG A 466 7.97 16.89 -21.62
C ARG A 466 9.01 17.97 -21.98
N ILE A 467 10.19 17.58 -22.47
CA ILE A 467 11.24 18.52 -22.87
C ILE A 467 10.83 19.19 -24.19
N GLY A 468 10.63 20.51 -24.14
CA GLY A 468 10.25 21.31 -25.30
C GLY A 468 11.41 21.62 -26.25
N ASP A 469 12.65 21.70 -25.74
CA ASP A 469 13.85 21.93 -26.54
C ASP A 469 14.24 20.65 -27.30
N ALA A 470 14.16 20.72 -28.63
CA ALA A 470 14.45 19.57 -29.50
C ALA A 470 15.92 19.13 -29.45
N ALA A 471 16.87 20.04 -29.26
CA ALA A 471 18.29 19.69 -29.15
C ALA A 471 18.56 18.94 -27.84
N ARG A 472 18.01 19.43 -26.73
CA ARG A 472 18.12 18.79 -25.41
C ARG A 472 17.37 17.46 -25.33
N ALA A 473 16.19 17.39 -25.95
CA ALA A 473 15.46 16.14 -26.09
C ALA A 473 16.26 15.12 -26.92
N ARG A 474 16.96 15.52 -27.99
CA ARG A 474 17.84 14.60 -28.73
C ARG A 474 18.99 14.07 -27.86
N GLU A 475 19.69 14.97 -27.16
CA GLU A 475 20.82 14.62 -26.29
C GLU A 475 20.42 13.60 -25.20
N LEU A 476 19.42 13.93 -24.39
CA LEU A 476 18.97 13.08 -23.29
C LEU A 476 18.26 11.81 -23.78
N GLY A 477 17.63 11.87 -24.96
CA GLY A 477 16.95 10.72 -25.54
C GLY A 477 17.91 9.60 -25.96
N VAL A 478 19.13 9.95 -26.40
CA VAL A 478 20.18 8.96 -26.69
C VAL A 478 20.61 8.22 -25.43
N ALA A 479 20.81 8.95 -24.32
CA ALA A 479 21.12 8.35 -23.02
C ALA A 479 19.97 7.45 -22.53
N LEU A 480 18.72 7.93 -22.63
CA LEU A 480 17.54 7.16 -22.28
C LEU A 480 17.39 5.88 -23.11
N ALA A 481 17.65 5.92 -24.41
CA ALA A 481 17.61 4.75 -25.28
C ALA A 481 18.68 3.71 -24.92
N ALA A 482 19.88 4.17 -24.54
CA ALA A 482 20.93 3.28 -24.05
C ALA A 482 20.50 2.59 -22.74
N LEU A 483 19.89 3.34 -21.82
CA LEU A 483 19.42 2.82 -20.55
C LEU A 483 18.25 1.85 -20.72
N ARG A 484 17.30 2.13 -21.62
CA ARG A 484 16.17 1.24 -21.96
C ARG A 484 16.58 -0.07 -22.62
N ARG A 485 17.74 -0.13 -23.28
CA ARG A 485 18.30 -1.41 -23.76
C ARG A 485 18.74 -2.31 -22.61
N ARG A 486 19.30 -1.72 -21.55
CA ARG A 486 19.73 -2.44 -20.34
C ARG A 486 18.54 -2.74 -19.43
N VAL A 487 17.57 -1.83 -19.37
CA VAL A 487 16.37 -1.86 -18.53
C VAL A 487 15.14 -1.78 -19.43
N PRO A 488 14.74 -2.89 -20.07
CA PRO A 488 13.59 -2.90 -20.97
C PRO A 488 12.28 -2.55 -20.23
N GLY A 489 12.20 -2.87 -18.94
CA GLY A 489 11.01 -2.67 -18.11
C GLY A 489 9.86 -3.61 -18.52
N ARG A 490 8.72 -3.46 -17.83
CA ARG A 490 7.52 -4.29 -18.06
C ARG A 490 6.65 -3.83 -19.23
N THR A 491 6.87 -2.60 -19.69
CA THR A 491 6.14 -2.00 -20.80
C THR A 491 6.77 -2.41 -22.13
N ARG A 492 6.14 -3.35 -22.83
CA ARG A 492 6.56 -3.74 -24.19
C ARG A 492 6.56 -2.51 -25.10
N GLY A 493 7.68 -2.27 -25.79
CA GLY A 493 7.81 -1.19 -26.78
C GLY A 493 8.40 0.14 -26.27
N ALA A 494 8.72 0.27 -24.98
CA ALA A 494 9.24 1.54 -24.44
C ALA A 494 10.54 2.01 -25.13
N LEU A 495 11.44 1.09 -25.51
CA LEU A 495 12.64 1.41 -26.28
C LEU A 495 12.31 1.86 -27.71
N ASP A 496 11.32 1.22 -28.34
CA ASP A 496 10.91 1.55 -29.71
C ASP A 496 10.20 2.90 -29.76
N ASP A 497 9.47 3.27 -28.70
CA ASP A 497 8.87 4.59 -28.54
C ASP A 497 9.93 5.69 -28.44
N VAL A 498 10.99 5.49 -27.66
CA VAL A 498 12.12 6.43 -27.58
C VAL A 498 12.80 6.57 -28.94
N ARG A 499 13.08 5.46 -29.63
CA ARG A 499 13.69 5.47 -30.98
C ARG A 499 12.84 6.23 -31.99
N ARG A 500 11.55 5.91 -32.07
CA ARG A 500 10.60 6.58 -32.96
C ARG A 500 10.48 8.07 -32.67
N HIS A 501 10.58 8.48 -31.41
CA HIS A 501 10.58 9.89 -31.05
C HIS A 501 11.91 10.57 -31.41
N LEU A 502 13.07 9.94 -31.18
CA LEU A 502 14.37 10.44 -31.64
C LEU A 502 14.41 10.63 -33.18
N ASP A 503 13.88 9.69 -33.95
CA ASP A 503 13.80 9.79 -35.42
C ASP A 503 12.96 11.02 -35.86
N ARG A 504 11.85 11.28 -35.15
CA ARG A 504 11.02 12.48 -35.37
C ARG A 504 11.73 13.79 -35.00
N LEU A 505 12.62 13.76 -34.00
CA LEU A 505 13.41 14.92 -33.62
C LEU A 505 14.59 15.16 -34.56
N GLY A 506 15.12 14.11 -35.21
CA GLY A 506 16.21 14.17 -36.19
C GLY A 506 15.77 14.60 -37.60
N THR A 507 14.50 14.41 -37.94
CA THR A 507 13.91 14.82 -39.25
C THR A 507 13.44 16.28 -39.30
N ARG A 508 13.54 17.03 -38.19
CA ARG A 508 13.14 18.44 -38.06
C ARG A 508 14.32 19.44 -38.15
N VAL A 509 15.33 19.16 -38.98
CA VAL A 509 16.43 20.11 -39.26
C VAL A 509 16.00 21.07 -40.36
#